data_AF-A0A8J2AM69-F1
#
_entry.id   AF-A0A8J2AM69-F1
#
_cell.length_a   1.000
_cell.length_b   1.000
_cell.length_c   1.000
_cell.angle_alpha   90.00
_cell.angle_beta   90.00
_cell.angle_gamma   90.00
#
_symmetry.space_group_name_H-M   'P 1'
#
loop_
_entity.id
_entity.type
_entity.pdbx_description
1 polymer ?
#
loop_
_entity_poly.entity_id
_entity_poly.type
_entity_poly.pdbx_seq_one_letter_code
_entity_poly.pdbx_strand_id
1 'polypeptide(L)'
;MSISGATLLIHYLLARTYSNSFGRSIRAGLLVDVLSTLAHIHACDFHHDGSLLTDFDPDEPQEKFIQSVAQAEEKCQQHIEEEREQTCDRSADSSDSTAQLSAQGHHLHNSTSVKCSSKTSDPNFQNPNATHSQMAWARYGFRGGKMPPPFESSAKIRGATGAFVSQEQGEGAGARVRRSIGRPELKNLDPFLMLDEFKVGLPAGFPDHPHRGMETVTYMFPDSPGNFTHEDSKGNAGILGPSDLQWMTAARGIMHSEVPETRNEAHGLQMWINLSKKDKMSPPEYQEIPAKDLARAEATDENGKLVQVQIAAGTSLGETSQVRTRTPCYLIHVKMLEKDAVFRQMIPGDFTAFLYTLEGAEIIVKGDGSSKIGDKVVQGHTTVTLQSNPGAGGSASGGGNLKAAKNLMTQASNKNADAGATGSSGEEKVGIEIRAIRPESQFVVVAARPIGEPIVQYGPFVMTSQAEIQQAFRDYQMGTHGFEGAQQWSSKNKQRMGRGGF
;
A
#
# COMPACT_ATOMS: atom_id res chain seq x y z
N MET A 1 0.42 -6.81 50.61
CA MET A 1 0.31 -5.49 49.94
C MET A 1 0.31 -5.75 48.45
N SER A 2 -0.73 -5.38 47.71
CA SER A 2 -0.86 -5.76 46.30
C SER A 2 0.16 -5.01 45.43
N ILE A 3 0.62 -5.69 44.38
CA ILE A 3 1.63 -5.27 43.37
C ILE A 3 1.33 -3.89 42.74
N SER A 4 0.09 -3.41 42.84
CA SER A 4 -0.31 -2.05 42.45
C SER A 4 0.32 -0.93 43.30
N GLY A 5 0.66 -1.20 44.57
CA GLY A 5 1.18 -0.20 45.50
C GLY A 5 2.66 0.14 45.29
N ALA A 6 3.49 -0.85 44.96
CA ALA A 6 4.92 -0.64 44.69
C ALA A 6 5.14 0.13 43.39
N THR A 7 4.36 -0.17 42.36
CA THR A 7 4.39 0.53 41.07
C THR A 7 4.02 2.00 41.21
N LEU A 8 3.02 2.33 42.04
CA LEU A 8 2.64 3.73 42.31
C LEU A 8 3.70 4.47 43.13
N LEU A 9 4.37 3.80 44.08
CA LEU A 9 5.41 4.40 44.91
C LEU A 9 6.67 4.71 44.10
N ILE A 10 7.05 3.84 43.16
CA ILE A 10 8.17 4.04 42.23
C ILE A 10 7.90 5.20 41.27
N HIS A 11 6.70 5.25 40.66
CA HIS A 11 6.30 6.38 39.81
C HIS A 11 6.25 7.71 40.60
N TYR A 12 5.80 7.69 41.86
CA TYR A 12 5.73 8.87 42.73
C TYR A 12 7.13 9.37 43.14
N LEU A 13 8.06 8.48 43.50
CA LEU A 13 9.43 8.82 43.88
C LEU A 13 10.26 9.31 42.68
N LEU A 14 10.04 8.75 41.48
CA LEU A 14 10.66 9.20 40.23
C LEU A 14 10.12 10.56 39.77
N ALA A 15 8.82 10.81 39.89
CA ALA A 15 8.24 12.13 39.59
C ALA A 15 8.75 13.22 40.55
N ARG A 16 8.95 12.87 41.84
CA ARG A 16 9.42 13.82 42.87
C ARG A 16 10.91 14.16 42.73
N THR A 17 11.73 13.21 42.27
CA THR A 17 13.16 13.44 41.97
C THR A 17 13.34 14.20 40.65
N TYR A 18 12.47 14.01 39.66
CA TYR A 18 12.48 14.77 38.40
C TYR A 18 12.05 16.23 38.56
N SER A 19 11.17 16.53 39.53
CA SER A 19 10.66 17.90 39.74
C SER A 19 11.63 18.83 40.48
N ASN A 20 12.61 18.29 41.21
CA ASN A 20 13.46 19.08 42.11
C ASN A 20 14.88 19.36 41.60
N SER A 21 15.32 18.76 40.49
CA SER A 21 16.77 18.67 40.23
C SER A 21 17.32 19.33 38.96
N PHE A 22 16.54 19.65 37.90
CA PHE A 22 17.18 20.11 36.65
C PHE A 22 16.42 21.19 35.86
N GLY A 23 17.13 22.31 35.64
CA GLY A 23 16.80 23.38 34.72
C GLY A 23 17.01 23.02 33.25
N ARG A 24 16.46 23.85 32.36
CA ARG A 24 16.34 23.67 30.92
C ARG A 24 17.68 23.54 30.18
N SER A 25 18.22 22.34 30.05
CA SER A 25 18.96 21.86 28.87
C SER A 25 19.33 20.39 29.11
N ILE A 26 19.39 19.55 28.09
CA ILE A 26 19.52 18.09 28.14
C ILE A 26 18.18 17.36 28.37
N ARG A 27 17.34 17.27 27.32
CA ARG A 27 16.18 16.36 27.28
C ARG A 27 16.03 15.76 25.89
N ALA A 28 16.41 14.49 25.73
CA ALA A 28 15.88 13.54 24.74
C ALA A 28 16.52 12.16 24.89
N GLY A 29 17.85 12.07 24.99
CA GLY A 29 18.58 10.78 24.97
C GLY A 29 18.33 9.90 26.19
N LEU A 30 18.53 10.43 27.41
CA LEU A 30 18.46 9.63 28.64
C LEU A 30 17.07 9.04 28.93
N LEU A 31 15.99 9.64 28.42
CA LEU A 31 14.62 9.15 28.65
C LEU A 31 14.31 7.93 27.77
N VAL A 32 14.93 7.84 26.60
CA VAL A 32 14.76 6.71 25.66
C VAL A 32 15.49 5.48 26.19
N ASP A 33 16.69 5.66 26.73
CA ASP A 33 17.48 4.55 27.28
C ASP A 33 16.80 3.94 28.50
N VAL A 34 16.31 4.76 29.44
CA VAL A 34 15.60 4.26 30.64
C VAL A 34 14.28 3.55 30.29
N LEU A 35 13.54 4.03 29.28
CA LEU A 35 12.31 3.38 28.83
C LEU A 35 12.58 2.07 28.06
N SER A 36 13.70 1.99 27.33
CA SER A 36 14.14 0.77 26.63
C SER A 36 14.57 -0.32 27.60
N THR A 37 15.31 0.05 28.66
CA THR A 37 15.72 -0.88 29.73
C THR A 37 14.51 -1.38 30.54
N LEU A 38 13.53 -0.50 30.83
CA LEU A 38 12.29 -0.91 31.51
C LEU A 38 11.43 -1.85 30.66
N ALA A 39 11.42 -1.71 29.33
CA ALA A 39 10.71 -2.62 28.43
C ALA A 39 11.36 -4.01 28.36
N HIS A 40 12.70 -4.10 28.47
CA HIS A 40 13.42 -5.37 28.49
C HIS A 40 13.25 -6.12 29.82
N ILE A 41 13.29 -5.42 30.95
CA ILE A 41 13.03 -6.04 32.27
C ILE A 41 11.60 -6.60 32.35
N HIS A 42 10.62 -5.90 31.76
CA HIS A 42 9.24 -6.38 31.68
C HIS A 42 9.05 -7.66 30.85
N ALA A 43 9.98 -7.97 29.93
CA ALA A 43 9.95 -9.17 29.09
C ALA A 43 10.54 -10.40 29.80
N CYS A 44 11.43 -10.21 30.78
CA CYS A 44 12.03 -11.29 31.56
C CYS A 44 11.09 -11.84 32.66
N ASP A 45 10.11 -11.06 33.10
CA ASP A 45 9.19 -11.41 34.20
C ASP A 45 8.11 -12.44 33.83
N PHE A 46 8.20 -13.04 32.63
CA PHE A 46 7.24 -13.99 32.12
C PHE A 46 7.70 -15.46 32.17
N HIS A 47 8.70 -15.83 32.96
CA HIS A 47 8.94 -17.25 33.27
C HIS A 47 9.48 -17.45 34.70
N HIS A 48 8.96 -18.50 35.35
CA HIS A 48 9.21 -18.92 36.73
C HIS A 48 10.68 -18.78 37.19
N ASP A 49 10.99 -17.85 38.11
CA ASP A 49 11.25 -18.08 39.54
C ASP A 49 11.75 -16.75 40.16
N GLY A 50 11.05 -16.23 41.18
CA GLY A 50 11.20 -14.86 41.69
C GLY A 50 12.43 -14.62 42.58
N SER A 51 13.63 -14.96 42.11
CA SER A 51 14.88 -14.90 42.90
C SER A 51 15.92 -13.88 42.41
N LEU A 52 15.65 -13.10 41.35
CA LEU A 52 16.66 -12.22 40.73
C LEU A 52 16.67 -10.76 41.21
N LEU A 53 15.85 -10.37 42.19
CA LEU A 53 15.73 -8.96 42.64
C LEU A 53 15.70 -8.77 44.17
N THR A 54 16.57 -9.46 44.91
CA THR A 54 16.64 -9.28 46.39
C THR A 54 17.80 -8.42 46.88
N ASP A 55 18.78 -8.06 46.05
CA ASP A 55 19.96 -7.29 46.49
C ASP A 55 20.04 -5.92 45.79
N PHE A 56 19.11 -5.02 46.13
CA PHE A 56 19.19 -3.61 45.71
C PHE A 56 19.49 -2.71 46.92
N ASP A 57 20.71 -2.18 47.01
CA ASP A 57 21.11 -1.16 47.99
C ASP A 57 20.90 0.25 47.40
N PRO A 58 19.95 1.04 47.92
CA PRO A 58 19.58 2.34 47.35
C PRO A 58 20.66 3.43 47.48
N ASP A 59 21.75 3.18 48.21
CA ASP A 59 22.84 4.15 48.44
C ASP A 59 24.11 3.88 47.59
N GLU A 60 24.07 2.95 46.62
CA GLU A 60 25.24 2.59 45.80
C GLU A 60 25.57 3.64 44.69
N PRO A 61 26.86 3.99 44.45
CA PRO A 61 27.23 4.95 43.41
C PRO A 61 26.79 4.55 42.00
N GLN A 62 26.28 5.50 41.20
CA GLN A 62 25.67 5.29 39.87
C GLN A 62 26.50 4.44 38.89
N GLU A 63 27.83 4.49 38.95
CA GLU A 63 28.71 3.67 38.11
C GLU A 63 28.60 2.16 38.41
N LYS A 64 28.41 1.79 39.68
CA LYS A 64 28.22 0.38 40.05
C LYS A 64 26.83 -0.12 39.67
N PHE A 65 25.80 0.72 39.77
CA PHE A 65 24.45 0.38 39.34
C PHE A 65 24.41 0.05 37.82
N ILE A 66 25.09 0.84 37.00
CA ILE A 66 25.19 0.59 35.55
C ILE A 66 25.95 -0.72 35.28
N GLN A 67 27.01 -1.03 36.02
CA GLN A 67 27.74 -2.29 35.89
C GLN A 67 26.90 -3.51 36.32
N SER A 68 26.11 -3.39 37.38
CA SER A 68 25.22 -4.45 37.86
C SER A 68 24.09 -4.74 36.86
N VAL A 69 23.54 -3.70 36.21
CA VAL A 69 22.54 -3.85 35.15
C VAL A 69 23.14 -4.49 33.89
N ALA A 70 24.34 -4.08 33.48
CA ALA A 70 25.03 -4.67 32.34
C ALA A 70 25.39 -6.16 32.57
N GLN A 71 25.82 -6.52 33.78
CA GLN A 71 26.06 -7.92 34.15
C GLN A 71 24.79 -8.77 34.19
N ALA A 72 23.65 -8.19 34.58
CA ALA A 72 22.37 -8.88 34.55
C ALA A 72 21.90 -9.13 33.10
N GLU A 73 22.13 -8.18 32.20
CA GLU A 73 21.81 -8.29 30.77
C GLU A 73 22.67 -9.37 30.08
N GLU A 74 23.97 -9.40 30.36
CA GLU A 74 24.90 -10.41 29.84
C GLU A 74 24.55 -11.83 30.32
N LYS A 75 24.19 -11.99 31.60
CA LYS A 75 23.72 -13.27 32.14
C LYS A 75 22.40 -13.73 31.54
N CYS A 76 21.48 -12.80 31.24
CA CYS A 76 20.22 -13.12 30.60
C CYS A 76 20.44 -13.59 29.14
N GLN A 77 21.35 -12.95 28.40
CA GLN A 77 21.74 -13.39 27.06
C GLN A 77 22.41 -14.76 27.05
N GLN A 78 23.34 -15.02 27.97
CA GLN A 78 23.96 -16.34 28.11
C GLN A 78 22.93 -17.44 28.38
N HIS A 79 21.92 -17.17 29.22
CA HIS A 79 20.88 -18.15 29.52
C HIS A 79 19.96 -18.43 28.32
N ILE A 80 19.66 -17.41 27.51
CA ILE A 80 18.89 -17.57 26.26
C ILE A 80 19.67 -18.38 25.22
N GLU A 81 20.99 -18.21 25.14
CA GLU A 81 21.87 -18.98 24.27
C GLU A 81 21.95 -20.46 24.71
N GLU A 82 22.08 -20.72 26.02
CA GLU A 82 22.10 -22.07 26.60
C GLU A 82 20.77 -22.82 26.39
N GLU A 83 19.61 -22.13 26.51
CA GLU A 83 18.30 -22.74 26.22
C GLU A 83 18.11 -23.05 24.73
N ARG A 84 18.69 -22.25 23.82
CA ARG A 84 18.69 -22.51 22.38
C ARG A 84 19.53 -23.74 22.02
N GLU A 85 20.67 -23.94 22.66
CA GLU A 85 21.49 -25.13 22.45
C GLU A 85 20.80 -26.40 23.00
N GLN A 86 20.15 -26.31 24.17
CA GLN A 86 19.40 -27.44 24.75
C GLN A 86 18.12 -27.81 23.97
N THR A 87 17.49 -26.86 23.28
CA THR A 87 16.33 -27.14 22.41
C THR A 87 16.74 -27.75 21.07
N CYS A 88 17.95 -27.46 20.57
CA CYS A 88 18.51 -28.13 19.40
C CYS A 88 18.86 -29.60 19.68
N ASP A 89 19.46 -29.93 20.83
CA ASP A 89 19.80 -31.32 21.19
C ASP A 89 18.56 -32.19 21.48
N ARG A 90 17.48 -31.63 22.04
CA ARG A 90 16.22 -32.38 22.27
C ARG A 90 15.44 -32.71 20.99
N SER A 91 15.76 -32.08 19.86
CA SER A 91 15.15 -32.39 18.56
C SER A 91 15.89 -33.51 17.80
N ALA A 92 17.08 -33.90 18.25
CA ALA A 92 17.88 -34.97 17.67
C ALA A 92 17.70 -36.33 18.39
N ASP A 93 17.18 -36.36 19.61
CA ASP A 93 17.12 -37.56 20.46
C ASP A 93 15.70 -38.20 20.60
N SER A 94 14.70 -37.71 19.86
CA SER A 94 13.33 -38.26 19.90
C SER A 94 13.02 -39.29 18.80
N SER A 95 14.04 -39.86 18.14
CA SER A 95 13.86 -40.95 17.16
C SER A 95 14.19 -42.34 17.70
N ASP A 96 14.44 -42.52 19.01
CA ASP A 96 14.80 -43.83 19.56
C ASP A 96 14.20 -44.08 20.96
N SER A 97 12.87 -44.11 21.09
CA SER A 97 12.21 -44.64 22.30
C SER A 97 10.74 -45.04 22.10
N THR A 98 10.45 -45.90 21.13
CA THR A 98 9.24 -46.76 21.20
C THR A 98 9.52 -48.13 20.58
N ALA A 99 10.32 -48.93 21.27
CA ALA A 99 10.45 -50.36 21.02
C ALA A 99 10.40 -51.10 22.37
N GLN A 100 9.19 -51.31 22.89
CA GLN A 100 8.78 -52.44 23.73
C GLN A 100 7.39 -52.16 24.32
N LEU A 101 6.36 -52.84 23.83
CA LEU A 101 5.34 -53.58 24.59
C LEU A 101 4.15 -54.02 23.70
N SER A 102 3.85 -55.32 23.79
CA SER A 102 2.61 -56.06 23.48
C SER A 102 2.01 -56.07 22.05
N ALA A 103 2.33 -57.16 21.36
CA ALA A 103 1.44 -58.15 20.71
C ALA A 103 -0.06 -57.83 20.52
N GLN A 104 -0.51 -57.86 19.25
CA GLN A 104 -1.60 -58.66 18.66
C GLN A 104 -2.35 -57.89 17.56
N GLY A 105 -2.35 -58.46 16.34
CA GLY A 105 -3.53 -58.44 15.47
C GLY A 105 -3.61 -57.43 14.31
N HIS A 106 -3.28 -57.93 13.12
CA HIS A 106 -3.97 -57.71 11.84
C HIS A 106 -3.87 -56.37 11.06
N HIS A 107 -3.19 -56.51 9.90
CA HIS A 107 -3.60 -56.13 8.53
C HIS A 107 -3.31 -54.74 7.92
N LEU A 108 -2.50 -54.81 6.83
CA LEU A 108 -2.52 -54.04 5.56
C LEU A 108 -1.90 -52.62 5.63
N HIS A 109 -1.03 -52.12 4.73
CA HIS A 109 -0.56 -52.53 3.41
C HIS A 109 0.76 -51.78 3.08
N ASN A 110 1.69 -52.47 2.41
CA ASN A 110 2.79 -52.02 1.52
C ASN A 110 3.48 -50.65 1.75
N SER A 111 4.73 -50.73 2.21
CA SER A 111 5.77 -49.73 1.96
C SER A 111 6.31 -49.87 0.53
N THR A 112 6.44 -48.75 -0.17
CA THR A 112 7.31 -48.66 -1.36
C THR A 112 8.34 -47.57 -1.08
N SER A 113 9.60 -47.97 -1.01
CA SER A 113 10.76 -47.13 -0.78
C SER A 113 10.99 -46.20 -1.97
N VAL A 114 10.98 -44.89 -1.74
CA VAL A 114 11.44 -43.91 -2.72
C VAL A 114 12.92 -43.66 -2.46
N LYS A 115 13.74 -44.07 -3.42
CA LYS A 115 15.17 -43.72 -3.51
C LYS A 115 15.31 -42.22 -3.72
N CYS A 116 16.09 -41.55 -2.86
CA CYS A 116 16.59 -40.21 -3.13
C CYS A 116 17.57 -40.25 -4.32
N SER A 117 17.16 -39.71 -5.46
CA SER A 117 18.07 -39.27 -6.51
C SER A 117 18.35 -37.79 -6.36
N SER A 118 19.63 -37.46 -6.19
CA SER A 118 20.16 -36.10 -6.23
C SER A 118 19.98 -35.48 -7.61
N LYS A 119 19.26 -34.35 -7.68
CA LYS A 119 19.43 -33.18 -8.56
C LYS A 119 18.08 -32.49 -8.80
N THR A 120 17.84 -31.42 -8.04
CA THR A 120 17.45 -30.08 -8.55
C THR A 120 17.50 -29.15 -7.34
N SER A 121 18.41 -28.19 -7.36
CA SER A 121 18.47 -27.07 -6.43
C SER A 121 17.24 -26.19 -6.64
N ASP A 122 16.30 -26.24 -5.71
CA ASP A 122 15.23 -25.26 -5.56
C ASP A 122 15.67 -24.23 -4.49
N PRO A 123 15.99 -22.98 -4.84
CA PRO A 123 16.54 -22.02 -3.90
C PRO A 123 15.40 -21.15 -3.35
N ASN A 124 14.58 -21.69 -2.46
CA ASN A 124 13.92 -20.85 -1.45
C ASN A 124 14.99 -20.43 -0.44
N PHE A 125 15.84 -19.50 -0.87
CA PHE A 125 16.81 -18.81 -0.03
C PHE A 125 16.01 -17.85 0.87
N GLN A 126 15.46 -18.36 1.97
CA GLN A 126 14.92 -17.50 3.01
C GLN A 126 16.10 -16.79 3.68
N ASN A 127 16.40 -15.57 3.22
CA ASN A 127 17.33 -14.69 3.90
C ASN A 127 16.71 -14.33 5.27
N PRO A 128 17.30 -14.76 6.41
CA PRO A 128 16.74 -14.51 7.73
C PRO A 128 16.70 -13.01 8.10
N ASN A 129 17.38 -12.15 7.34
CA ASN A 129 17.38 -10.70 7.50
C ASN A 129 16.43 -9.97 6.53
N ALA A 130 15.56 -10.68 5.82
CA ALA A 130 14.62 -10.06 4.89
C ALA A 130 13.58 -9.20 5.62
N THR A 131 13.35 -7.98 5.12
CA THR A 131 12.30 -7.10 5.67
C THR A 131 10.90 -7.70 5.43
N HIS A 132 9.90 -7.27 6.22
CA HIS A 132 8.51 -7.69 6.03
C HIS A 132 8.03 -7.47 4.58
N SER A 133 8.38 -6.32 3.99
CA SER A 133 8.08 -6.01 2.60
C SER A 133 8.80 -6.93 1.61
N GLN A 134 10.06 -7.32 1.85
CA GLN A 134 10.77 -8.28 0.99
C GLN A 134 10.08 -9.64 0.99
N MET A 135 9.71 -10.14 2.18
CA MET A 135 8.97 -11.40 2.30
C MET A 135 7.59 -11.32 1.65
N ALA A 136 6.89 -10.19 1.79
CA ALA A 136 5.59 -9.97 1.17
C ALA A 136 5.66 -10.11 -0.36
N TRP A 137 6.63 -9.44 -0.99
CA TRP A 137 6.81 -9.52 -2.45
C TRP A 137 7.27 -10.91 -2.90
N ALA A 138 8.21 -11.54 -2.18
CA ALA A 138 8.75 -12.86 -2.53
C ALA A 138 7.71 -14.00 -2.52
N ARG A 139 6.59 -13.83 -1.79
CA ARG A 139 5.46 -14.79 -1.80
C ARG A 139 4.75 -14.88 -3.15
N TYR A 140 4.85 -13.84 -3.97
CA TYR A 140 4.19 -13.79 -5.26
C TYR A 140 5.23 -14.08 -6.35
N GLY A 141 5.12 -15.21 -7.03
CA GLY A 141 6.05 -15.56 -8.11
C GLY A 141 6.10 -14.47 -9.19
N PHE A 142 7.31 -14.08 -9.60
CA PHE A 142 7.54 -13.14 -10.71
C PHE A 142 7.91 -13.90 -11.97
N ARG A 143 7.44 -13.39 -13.11
CA ARG A 143 7.93 -13.85 -14.40
C ARG A 143 9.24 -13.13 -14.69
N GLY A 144 10.32 -13.91 -14.78
CA GLY A 144 11.65 -13.41 -15.10
C GLY A 144 11.68 -12.90 -16.54
N GLY A 145 11.99 -11.61 -16.70
CA GLY A 145 12.28 -11.00 -17.98
C GLY A 145 13.62 -10.25 -17.90
N LYS A 146 14.35 -10.16 -19.02
CA LYS A 146 15.23 -9.00 -19.19
C LYS A 146 14.31 -7.78 -19.33
N MET A 147 14.70 -6.61 -18.81
CA MET A 147 13.97 -5.38 -19.13
C MET A 147 13.72 -5.38 -20.64
N PRO A 148 12.49 -5.12 -21.11
CA PRO A 148 12.23 -5.09 -22.54
C PRO A 148 13.28 -4.19 -23.20
N PRO A 149 13.73 -4.54 -24.44
CA PRO A 149 14.82 -3.86 -25.11
C PRO A 149 14.59 -2.36 -25.07
N PRO A 150 15.69 -1.59 -24.94
CA PRO A 150 15.81 -0.48 -24.02
C PRO A 150 14.63 0.47 -24.22
N PHE A 151 14.18 1.06 -23.10
CA PHE A 151 13.66 2.43 -23.12
C PHE A 151 14.28 3.14 -24.31
N GLU A 152 13.49 3.41 -25.35
CA GLU A 152 14.05 3.84 -26.62
C GLU A 152 14.98 5.00 -26.26
N SER A 153 16.28 4.86 -26.49
CA SER A 153 17.25 5.79 -25.87
C SER A 153 17.10 7.22 -26.40
N SER A 154 16.29 7.38 -27.45
CA SER A 154 15.83 8.62 -28.06
C SER A 154 14.40 9.05 -27.64
N ALA A 155 13.69 8.25 -26.84
CA ALA A 155 12.38 8.60 -26.32
C ALA A 155 12.47 9.85 -25.47
N LYS A 156 11.52 10.76 -25.71
CA LYS A 156 11.36 11.94 -24.89
C LYS A 156 10.94 11.53 -23.48
N ILE A 157 11.59 12.11 -22.47
CA ILE A 157 11.32 11.84 -21.06
C ILE A 157 10.38 12.90 -20.50
N ARG A 158 9.37 12.49 -19.73
CA ARG A 158 8.53 13.40 -18.96
C ARG A 158 9.20 13.72 -17.63
N GLY A 159 9.49 14.99 -17.41
CA GLY A 159 9.95 15.49 -16.11
C GLY A 159 8.80 15.83 -15.16
N ALA A 160 9.15 16.05 -13.89
CA ALA A 160 8.20 16.43 -12.84
C ALA A 160 7.77 17.90 -12.97
N THR A 161 6.46 18.15 -13.11
CA THR A 161 5.88 19.50 -13.17
C THR A 161 5.43 20.03 -11.81
N GLY A 162 5.26 19.15 -10.83
CA GLY A 162 4.84 19.49 -9.48
C GLY A 162 4.98 18.30 -8.54
N ALA A 163 5.20 18.57 -7.26
CA ALA A 163 5.31 17.56 -6.20
C ALA A 163 4.53 18.03 -4.97
N PHE A 164 3.62 17.18 -4.49
CA PHE A 164 2.66 17.50 -3.44
C PHE A 164 2.68 16.40 -2.39
N VAL A 165 3.04 16.74 -1.15
CA VAL A 165 3.04 15.80 -0.04
C VAL A 165 1.60 15.52 0.39
N SER A 166 1.20 14.26 0.41
CA SER A 166 -0.12 13.85 0.88
C SER A 166 -0.25 14.13 2.38
N GLN A 167 -1.44 14.58 2.78
CA GLN A 167 -1.69 14.89 4.19
C GLN A 167 -2.73 13.95 4.75
N GLU A 168 -2.56 13.62 6.02
CA GLU A 168 -3.50 12.81 6.75
C GLU A 168 -4.78 13.60 7.07
N GLN A 169 -5.93 13.00 6.83
CA GLN A 169 -7.24 13.56 7.16
C GLN A 169 -8.20 12.45 7.61
N GLY A 170 -9.22 12.83 8.39
CA GLY A 170 -10.30 11.92 8.77
C GLY A 170 -11.28 11.72 7.61
N GLU A 171 -11.71 10.48 7.41
CA GLU A 171 -12.71 10.08 6.43
C GLU A 171 -13.57 8.94 7.00
N GLY A 172 -14.70 8.66 6.35
CA GLY A 172 -15.61 7.60 6.78
C GLY A 172 -15.99 7.73 8.26
N ALA A 173 -15.92 6.62 8.98
CA ALA A 173 -16.11 6.57 10.43
C ALA A 173 -14.81 6.17 11.12
N GLY A 174 -14.15 7.15 11.75
CA GLY A 174 -12.91 6.96 12.51
C GLY A 174 -11.68 6.59 11.66
N ALA A 175 -11.82 6.49 10.34
CA ALA A 175 -10.70 6.17 9.46
C ALA A 175 -9.85 7.41 9.20
N ARG A 176 -8.55 7.17 8.96
CA ARG A 176 -7.62 8.21 8.53
C ARG A 176 -6.97 7.77 7.23
N VAL A 177 -6.87 8.71 6.31
CA VAL A 177 -6.26 8.50 4.99
C VAL A 177 -5.27 9.61 4.73
N ARG A 178 -4.22 9.31 3.94
CA ARG A 178 -3.35 10.32 3.37
C ARG A 178 -3.87 10.70 1.99
N ARG A 179 -4.55 11.85 1.90
CA ARG A 179 -5.09 12.34 0.64
C ARG A 179 -4.06 13.10 -0.16
N SER A 180 -4.01 12.82 -1.45
CA SER A 180 -3.23 13.58 -2.43
C SER A 180 -4.14 14.30 -3.43
N ILE A 181 -4.54 13.63 -4.51
CA ILE A 181 -5.51 14.17 -5.48
C ILE A 181 -6.86 14.31 -4.76
N GLY A 182 -7.55 15.43 -5.00
CA GLY A 182 -8.77 15.81 -4.28
C GLY A 182 -8.54 16.89 -3.23
N ARG A 183 -7.28 17.22 -2.91
CA ARG A 183 -6.94 18.33 -2.02
C ARG A 183 -7.00 19.69 -2.73
N PRO A 184 -7.05 20.83 -1.99
CA PRO A 184 -7.03 22.16 -2.60
C PRO A 184 -5.86 22.42 -3.56
N GLU A 185 -4.69 21.84 -3.29
CA GLU A 185 -3.48 21.99 -4.11
C GLU A 185 -3.57 21.22 -5.44
N LEU A 186 -4.34 20.13 -5.48
CA LEU A 186 -4.56 19.28 -6.66
C LEU A 186 -5.97 18.68 -6.65
N LYS A 187 -6.97 19.54 -6.89
CA LYS A 187 -8.40 19.20 -6.71
C LYS A 187 -8.85 18.00 -7.56
N ASN A 188 -8.32 17.90 -8.76
CA ASN A 188 -8.43 16.76 -9.66
C ASN A 188 -7.30 16.84 -10.68
N LEU A 189 -7.10 15.75 -11.40
CA LEU A 189 -6.09 15.61 -12.44
C LEU A 189 -6.69 14.72 -13.53
N ASP A 190 -7.55 15.28 -14.40
CA ASP A 190 -8.36 14.54 -15.38
C ASP A 190 -7.59 13.37 -16.04
N PRO A 191 -8.06 12.11 -15.89
CA PRO A 191 -9.37 11.67 -15.37
C PRO A 191 -9.41 11.32 -13.88
N PHE A 192 -8.35 11.56 -13.11
CA PHE A 192 -8.26 11.22 -11.70
C PHE A 192 -8.96 12.25 -10.81
N LEU A 193 -9.83 11.78 -9.93
CA LEU A 193 -10.68 12.62 -9.08
C LEU A 193 -10.18 12.66 -7.63
N MET A 194 -9.66 11.54 -7.15
CA MET A 194 -9.18 11.38 -5.78
C MET A 194 -8.11 10.29 -5.74
N LEU A 195 -7.13 10.47 -4.83
CA LEU A 195 -6.15 9.44 -4.47
C LEU A 195 -5.91 9.47 -2.96
N ASP A 196 -6.23 8.37 -2.30
CA ASP A 196 -6.04 8.15 -0.87
C ASP A 196 -5.15 6.91 -0.65
N GLU A 197 -4.12 7.06 0.17
CA GLU A 197 -3.47 5.92 0.84
C GLU A 197 -4.17 5.73 2.19
N PHE A 198 -4.64 4.53 2.48
CA PHE A 198 -5.34 4.22 3.73
C PHE A 198 -4.56 3.17 4.54
N LYS A 199 -4.48 3.38 5.86
CA LYS A 199 -4.05 2.38 6.85
C LYS A 199 -5.14 2.35 7.93
N VAL A 200 -6.02 1.34 7.89
CA VAL A 200 -7.26 1.36 8.67
C VAL A 200 -7.52 -0.02 9.28
N GLY A 201 -7.78 -0.07 10.59
CA GLY A 201 -8.23 -1.28 11.31
C GLY A 201 -9.57 -1.03 12.02
N LEU A 202 -10.30 -2.09 12.35
CA LEU A 202 -11.54 -1.97 13.13
C LEU A 202 -11.29 -1.28 14.49
N PRO A 203 -12.24 -0.47 14.99
CA PRO A 203 -13.61 -0.26 14.51
C PRO A 203 -13.75 0.86 13.45
N ALA A 204 -12.65 1.34 12.86
CA ALA A 204 -12.69 2.36 11.81
C ALA A 204 -12.94 1.74 10.42
N GLY A 205 -13.42 2.56 9.48
CA GLY A 205 -13.74 2.12 8.12
C GLY A 205 -14.65 3.08 7.37
N PHE A 206 -15.17 2.66 6.23
CA PHE A 206 -16.05 3.43 5.37
C PHE A 206 -17.43 2.73 5.34
N PRO A 207 -18.36 3.11 6.24
CA PRO A 207 -19.68 2.49 6.29
C PRO A 207 -20.50 2.84 5.03
N ASP A 208 -21.73 2.35 4.94
CA ASP A 208 -22.62 2.51 3.80
C ASP A 208 -22.63 3.93 3.23
N HIS A 209 -22.14 4.08 2.00
CA HIS A 209 -22.08 5.35 1.29
C HIS A 209 -22.35 5.14 -0.21
N PRO A 210 -22.90 6.15 -0.90
CA PRO A 210 -23.19 6.04 -2.32
C PRO A 210 -21.98 6.43 -3.18
N HIS A 211 -22.00 6.05 -4.46
CA HIS A 211 -21.20 6.63 -5.55
C HIS A 211 -22.01 6.73 -6.84
N ARG A 212 -21.74 7.75 -7.67
CA ARG A 212 -22.28 7.88 -9.05
C ARG A 212 -21.30 8.59 -9.98
N GLY A 213 -21.22 8.08 -11.22
CA GLY A 213 -20.56 8.74 -12.35
C GLY A 213 -19.05 8.55 -12.42
N MET A 214 -18.50 7.60 -11.66
CA MET A 214 -17.06 7.31 -11.62
C MET A 214 -16.80 5.81 -11.42
N GLU A 215 -15.52 5.45 -11.38
CA GLU A 215 -15.00 4.16 -10.94
C GLU A 215 -14.17 4.38 -9.66
N THR A 216 -14.22 3.41 -8.74
CA THR A 216 -13.34 3.35 -7.57
C THR A 216 -12.45 2.13 -7.70
N VAL A 217 -11.14 2.35 -7.55
CA VAL A 217 -10.12 1.31 -7.62
C VAL A 217 -9.50 1.16 -6.25
N THR A 218 -9.69 0.00 -5.62
CA THR A 218 -9.13 -0.35 -4.32
C THR A 218 -8.05 -1.40 -4.54
N TYR A 219 -6.79 -1.05 -4.27
CA TYR A 219 -5.63 -1.93 -4.41
C TYR A 219 -4.96 -2.13 -3.05
N MET A 220 -4.91 -3.37 -2.58
CA MET A 220 -4.27 -3.74 -1.32
C MET A 220 -2.77 -3.91 -1.52
N PHE A 221 -1.95 -3.28 -0.67
CA PHE A 221 -0.51 -3.42 -0.80
C PHE A 221 -0.04 -4.84 -0.43
N PRO A 222 1.07 -5.33 -1.02
CA PRO A 222 1.55 -6.70 -0.78
C PRO A 222 1.89 -6.98 0.68
N ASP A 223 2.33 -5.96 1.40
CA ASP A 223 2.70 -5.99 2.82
C ASP A 223 1.58 -5.51 3.75
N SER A 224 0.33 -5.44 3.26
CA SER A 224 -0.82 -5.11 4.10
C SER A 224 -0.97 -6.08 5.28
N PRO A 225 -0.92 -5.60 6.54
CA PRO A 225 -1.09 -6.46 7.72
C PRO A 225 -2.50 -7.03 7.90
N GLY A 226 -3.51 -6.34 7.37
CA GLY A 226 -4.92 -6.70 7.45
C GLY A 226 -5.58 -6.82 6.08
N ASN A 227 -6.76 -7.44 6.07
CA ASN A 227 -7.61 -7.56 4.90
C ASN A 227 -8.72 -6.50 4.94
N PHE A 228 -9.35 -6.27 3.79
CA PHE A 228 -10.41 -5.28 3.63
C PHE A 228 -11.67 -5.92 3.05
N THR A 229 -12.81 -5.74 3.71
CA THR A 229 -14.09 -6.33 3.31
C THR A 229 -14.96 -5.30 2.63
N HIS A 230 -15.72 -5.72 1.63
CA HIS A 230 -16.69 -4.85 0.96
C HIS A 230 -18.03 -5.56 0.77
N GLU A 231 -19.10 -4.78 0.68
CA GLU A 231 -20.45 -5.25 0.38
C GLU A 231 -21.23 -4.13 -0.31
N ASP A 232 -22.06 -4.46 -1.30
CA ASP A 232 -22.86 -3.48 -2.03
C ASP A 232 -24.37 -3.80 -2.11
N SER A 233 -25.10 -2.82 -2.61
CA SER A 233 -26.54 -2.87 -2.87
C SER A 233 -26.97 -3.70 -4.09
N LYS A 234 -26.01 -4.23 -4.87
CA LYS A 234 -26.25 -5.14 -6.01
C LYS A 234 -25.95 -6.60 -5.65
N GLY A 235 -25.54 -6.86 -4.41
CA GLY A 235 -25.28 -8.19 -3.87
C GLY A 235 -23.82 -8.65 -4.01
N ASN A 236 -22.90 -7.81 -4.49
CA ASN A 236 -21.48 -8.15 -4.50
C ASN A 236 -20.90 -7.95 -3.10
N ALA A 237 -20.07 -8.90 -2.67
CA ALA A 237 -19.37 -8.84 -1.40
C ALA A 237 -18.12 -9.70 -1.48
N GLY A 238 -17.07 -9.30 -0.75
CA GLY A 238 -15.78 -9.96 -0.82
C GLY A 238 -14.81 -9.48 0.24
N ILE A 239 -13.66 -10.14 0.28
CA ILE A 239 -12.54 -9.83 1.16
C ILE A 239 -11.31 -9.67 0.27
N LEU A 240 -10.71 -8.49 0.31
CA LEU A 240 -9.48 -8.13 -0.37
C LEU A 240 -8.32 -8.36 0.59
N GLY A 241 -7.50 -9.37 0.28
CA GLY A 241 -6.23 -9.62 0.94
C GLY A 241 -5.06 -8.87 0.28
N PRO A 242 -3.83 -9.07 0.77
CA PRO A 242 -2.67 -8.39 0.22
C PRO A 242 -2.43 -8.70 -1.27
N SER A 243 -2.16 -7.65 -2.05
CA SER A 243 -2.10 -7.67 -3.53
C SER A 243 -3.42 -7.96 -4.27
N ASP A 244 -4.56 -8.04 -3.58
CA ASP A 244 -5.85 -8.09 -4.27
C ASP A 244 -6.24 -6.72 -4.83
N LEU A 245 -6.98 -6.73 -5.92
CA LEU A 245 -7.48 -5.55 -6.60
C LEU A 245 -9.00 -5.64 -6.77
N GLN A 246 -9.69 -4.57 -6.43
CA GLN A 246 -11.06 -4.32 -6.82
C GLN A 246 -11.14 -3.12 -7.76
N TRP A 247 -11.80 -3.29 -8.89
CA TRP A 247 -12.18 -2.21 -9.82
C TRP A 247 -13.70 -2.15 -9.90
N MET A 248 -14.29 -1.19 -9.17
CA MET A 248 -15.73 -0.98 -9.15
C MET A 248 -16.10 0.16 -10.10
N THR A 249 -16.94 -0.13 -11.08
CA THR A 249 -17.60 0.89 -11.90
C THR A 249 -18.93 1.26 -11.24
N ALA A 250 -19.01 2.40 -10.54
CA ALA A 250 -20.25 2.83 -9.88
C ALA A 250 -21.32 3.31 -10.88
N ALA A 251 -20.90 4.01 -11.95
CA ALA A 251 -21.75 4.50 -13.03
C ALA A 251 -23.08 5.09 -12.52
N ARG A 252 -24.25 4.56 -12.91
CA ARG A 252 -25.56 5.15 -12.54
C ARG A 252 -25.89 5.14 -11.05
N GLY A 253 -25.14 4.44 -10.21
CA GLY A 253 -25.38 4.47 -8.77
C GLY A 253 -25.14 3.14 -8.10
N ILE A 254 -24.39 3.19 -7.01
CA ILE A 254 -24.20 2.07 -6.10
C ILE A 254 -24.14 2.60 -4.66
N MET A 255 -24.78 1.90 -3.73
CA MET A 255 -24.48 1.99 -2.31
C MET A 255 -23.55 0.83 -1.95
N HIS A 256 -22.49 1.11 -1.20
CA HIS A 256 -21.56 0.09 -0.74
C HIS A 256 -20.89 0.45 0.60
N SER A 257 -20.22 -0.52 1.21
CA SER A 257 -19.39 -0.35 2.40
C SER A 257 -18.02 -0.98 2.17
N GLU A 258 -17.01 -0.45 2.85
CA GLU A 258 -15.62 -0.82 2.73
C GLU A 258 -14.98 -0.73 4.13
N VAL A 259 -14.78 -1.87 4.80
CA VAL A 259 -14.29 -1.89 6.19
C VAL A 259 -13.19 -2.92 6.38
N PRO A 260 -12.20 -2.67 7.26
CA PRO A 260 -11.21 -3.68 7.62
C PRO A 260 -11.86 -4.95 8.15
N GLU A 261 -11.28 -6.11 7.82
CA GLU A 261 -11.80 -7.39 8.31
C GLU A 261 -11.60 -7.55 9.82
N THR A 262 -10.47 -7.04 10.33
CA THR A 262 -10.01 -7.20 11.71
C THR A 262 -9.47 -5.87 12.27
N ARG A 263 -8.92 -5.91 13.49
CA ARG A 263 -8.21 -4.76 14.09
C ARG A 263 -6.82 -4.52 13.50
N ASN A 264 -6.25 -5.49 12.79
CA ASN A 264 -5.01 -5.26 12.04
C ASN A 264 -5.29 -4.26 10.93
N GLU A 265 -4.41 -3.28 10.77
CA GLU A 265 -4.57 -2.24 9.76
C GLU A 265 -4.48 -2.85 8.37
N ALA A 266 -5.55 -2.76 7.60
CA ALA A 266 -5.52 -2.93 6.17
C ALA A 266 -4.82 -1.72 5.55
N HIS A 267 -3.81 -1.96 4.72
CA HIS A 267 -3.02 -0.93 4.06
C HIS A 267 -3.18 -1.03 2.54
N GLY A 268 -3.66 0.04 1.93
CA GLY A 268 -3.89 0.06 0.49
C GLY A 268 -4.03 1.46 -0.08
N LEU A 269 -4.43 1.49 -1.34
CA LEU A 269 -4.66 2.67 -2.13
C LEU A 269 -6.10 2.66 -2.64
N GLN A 270 -6.81 3.78 -2.51
CA GLN A 270 -8.09 4.00 -3.17
C GLN A 270 -7.94 5.15 -4.16
N MET A 271 -8.32 4.90 -5.41
CA MET A 271 -8.27 5.89 -6.49
C MET A 271 -9.64 6.01 -7.15
N TRP A 272 -10.08 7.25 -7.38
CA TRP A 272 -11.30 7.51 -8.15
C TRP A 272 -10.94 7.95 -9.56
N ILE A 273 -11.49 7.24 -10.55
CA ILE A 273 -11.30 7.54 -11.98
C ILE A 273 -12.66 8.00 -12.53
N ASN A 274 -12.67 9.16 -13.17
CA ASN A 274 -13.86 9.70 -13.80
C ASN A 274 -14.32 8.82 -14.96
N LEU A 275 -15.63 8.81 -15.21
CA LEU A 275 -16.22 8.22 -16.40
C LEU A 275 -16.61 9.31 -17.40
N SER A 276 -16.52 8.99 -18.69
CA SER A 276 -17.05 9.86 -19.75
C SER A 276 -18.58 9.99 -19.63
N LYS A 277 -19.15 11.08 -20.15
CA LYS A 277 -20.57 11.40 -20.05
C LYS A 277 -21.48 10.25 -20.48
N LYS A 278 -21.09 9.54 -21.55
CA LYS A 278 -21.85 8.39 -22.08
C LYS A 278 -21.85 7.20 -21.12
N ASP A 279 -20.84 7.05 -20.26
CA ASP A 279 -20.67 5.90 -19.38
C ASP A 279 -21.17 6.15 -17.95
N LYS A 280 -21.37 7.42 -17.56
CA LYS A 280 -21.82 7.81 -16.21
C LYS A 280 -23.16 7.22 -15.79
N MET A 281 -24.03 6.87 -16.73
CA MET A 281 -25.36 6.30 -16.47
C MET A 281 -25.48 4.82 -16.88
N SER A 282 -24.36 4.17 -17.21
CA SER A 282 -24.32 2.73 -17.46
C SER A 282 -24.65 1.92 -16.19
N PRO A 283 -24.98 0.62 -16.30
CA PRO A 283 -25.06 -0.26 -15.14
C PRO A 283 -23.74 -0.28 -14.35
N PRO A 284 -23.80 -0.46 -13.00
CA PRO A 284 -22.60 -0.72 -12.21
C PRO A 284 -21.99 -2.08 -12.57
N GLU A 285 -20.67 -2.18 -12.46
CA GLU A 285 -19.89 -3.40 -12.73
C GLU A 285 -18.75 -3.56 -11.72
N TYR A 286 -18.28 -4.80 -11.54
CA TYR A 286 -17.12 -5.13 -10.70
C TYR A 286 -16.11 -5.98 -11.48
N GLN A 287 -14.85 -5.76 -11.19
CA GLN A 287 -13.76 -6.67 -11.54
C GLN A 287 -12.91 -6.85 -10.28
N GLU A 288 -12.87 -8.07 -9.78
CA GLU A 288 -11.98 -8.45 -8.68
C GLU A 288 -10.88 -9.34 -9.24
N ILE A 289 -9.64 -8.90 -9.06
CA ILE A 289 -8.45 -9.65 -9.46
C ILE A 289 -7.76 -10.09 -8.17
N PRO A 290 -7.88 -11.38 -7.79
CA PRO A 290 -7.16 -11.88 -6.63
C PRO A 290 -5.66 -11.87 -6.92
N ALA A 291 -4.85 -11.83 -5.85
CA ALA A 291 -3.42 -11.69 -5.93
C ALA A 291 -2.79 -12.72 -6.88
N LYS A 292 -3.24 -13.98 -6.86
CA LYS A 292 -2.74 -15.04 -7.75
C LYS A 292 -2.89 -14.73 -9.25
N ASP A 293 -3.87 -13.91 -9.63
CA ASP A 293 -4.20 -13.58 -11.02
C ASP A 293 -3.77 -12.15 -11.40
N LEU A 294 -3.16 -11.40 -10.46
CA LEU A 294 -2.59 -10.08 -10.73
C LEU A 294 -1.30 -10.22 -11.56
N ALA A 295 -1.20 -9.46 -12.65
CA ALA A 295 -0.01 -9.49 -13.51
C ALA A 295 1.23 -8.95 -12.77
N ARG A 296 2.37 -9.63 -12.93
CA ARG A 296 3.64 -9.32 -12.28
C ARG A 296 4.81 -9.60 -13.19
N ALA A 297 5.84 -8.78 -13.06
CA ALA A 297 7.10 -8.96 -13.77
C ALA A 297 8.26 -8.49 -12.89
N GLU A 298 9.44 -9.05 -13.16
CA GLU A 298 10.68 -8.53 -12.62
C GLU A 298 11.73 -8.44 -13.72
N ALA A 299 12.63 -7.48 -13.58
CA ALA A 299 13.74 -7.28 -14.51
C ALA A 299 14.94 -6.67 -13.80
N THR A 300 16.12 -6.90 -14.36
CA THR A 300 17.33 -6.17 -13.98
C THR A 300 17.57 -4.98 -14.90
N ASP A 301 18.01 -3.87 -14.33
CA ASP A 301 18.46 -2.69 -15.10
C ASP A 301 19.82 -2.93 -15.79
N GLU A 302 20.32 -1.93 -16.52
CA GLU A 302 21.62 -2.02 -17.22
C GLU A 302 22.81 -2.31 -16.30
N ASN A 303 22.69 -2.06 -15.00
CA ASN A 303 23.72 -2.31 -14.00
C ASN A 303 23.47 -3.62 -13.21
N GLY A 304 22.49 -4.41 -13.62
CA GLY A 304 22.15 -5.68 -13.00
C GLY A 304 21.24 -5.58 -11.77
N LYS A 305 20.66 -4.41 -11.49
CA LYS A 305 19.89 -4.18 -10.25
C LYS A 305 18.42 -4.55 -10.41
N LEU A 306 17.86 -5.22 -9.42
CA LEU A 306 16.50 -5.77 -9.52
C LEU A 306 15.41 -4.72 -9.34
N VAL A 307 14.44 -4.75 -10.25
CA VAL A 307 13.18 -4.02 -10.17
C VAL A 307 12.02 -5.00 -10.33
N GLN A 308 11.05 -4.91 -9.43
CA GLN A 308 9.84 -5.72 -9.44
C GLN A 308 8.61 -4.84 -9.65
N VAL A 309 7.63 -5.34 -10.39
CA VAL A 309 6.37 -4.63 -10.63
C VAL A 309 5.15 -5.53 -10.42
N GLN A 310 4.10 -4.97 -9.85
CA GLN A 310 2.73 -5.48 -9.94
C GLN A 310 1.89 -4.55 -10.81
N ILE A 311 1.12 -5.13 -11.73
CA ILE A 311 0.46 -4.39 -12.82
C ILE A 311 -1.05 -4.54 -12.63
N ALA A 312 -1.65 -3.57 -11.95
CA ALA A 312 -3.10 -3.54 -11.75
C ALA A 312 -3.83 -3.13 -13.04
N ALA A 313 -3.27 -2.21 -13.82
CA ALA A 313 -3.78 -1.85 -15.15
C ALA A 313 -2.66 -1.51 -16.13
N GLY A 314 -2.88 -1.77 -17.42
CA GLY A 314 -1.93 -1.49 -18.49
C GLY A 314 -0.85 -2.57 -18.65
N THR A 315 0.32 -2.16 -19.13
CA THR A 315 1.45 -3.04 -19.46
C THR A 315 2.75 -2.49 -18.87
N SER A 316 3.56 -3.35 -18.28
CA SER A 316 4.91 -3.02 -17.81
C SER A 316 5.83 -4.22 -17.93
N LEU A 317 7.11 -3.99 -18.24
CA LEU A 317 8.14 -5.03 -18.38
C LEU A 317 7.73 -6.24 -19.25
N GLY A 318 6.90 -6.01 -20.28
CA GLY A 318 6.41 -7.05 -21.20
C GLY A 318 5.17 -7.81 -20.73
N GLU A 319 4.73 -7.63 -19.49
CA GLU A 319 3.52 -8.25 -18.95
C GLU A 319 2.33 -7.26 -18.97
N THR A 320 1.12 -7.77 -19.15
CA THR A 320 -0.10 -6.96 -19.31
C THR A 320 -1.17 -7.41 -18.32
N SER A 321 -1.81 -6.44 -17.66
CA SER A 321 -2.96 -6.71 -16.80
C SER A 321 -4.18 -7.17 -17.59
N GLN A 322 -4.95 -8.09 -17.01
CA GLN A 322 -6.24 -8.53 -17.55
C GLN A 322 -7.40 -7.57 -17.26
N VAL A 323 -7.18 -6.53 -16.43
CA VAL A 323 -8.22 -5.58 -16.06
C VAL A 323 -8.71 -4.80 -17.27
N ARG A 324 -10.02 -4.78 -17.48
CA ARG A 324 -10.67 -3.96 -18.50
C ARG A 324 -10.87 -2.56 -17.96
N THR A 325 -10.48 -1.55 -18.72
CA THR A 325 -10.52 -0.15 -18.30
C THR A 325 -11.42 0.62 -19.25
N ARG A 326 -12.46 1.29 -18.72
CA ARG A 326 -13.36 2.11 -19.55
C ARG A 326 -12.68 3.40 -19.99
N THR A 327 -11.90 3.98 -19.08
CA THR A 327 -10.93 5.04 -19.38
C THR A 327 -9.55 4.38 -19.49
N PRO A 328 -8.92 4.35 -20.69
CA PRO A 328 -7.63 3.70 -20.87
C PRO A 328 -6.59 4.18 -19.86
N CYS A 329 -6.01 3.25 -19.09
CA CYS A 329 -5.13 3.62 -17.99
C CYS A 329 -4.05 2.58 -17.65
N TYR A 330 -3.07 3.05 -16.89
CA TYR A 330 -1.98 2.33 -16.26
C TYR A 330 -2.06 2.54 -14.75
N LEU A 331 -1.86 1.47 -13.99
CA LEU A 331 -1.63 1.49 -12.55
C LEU A 331 -0.59 0.41 -12.26
N ILE A 332 0.64 0.83 -12.00
CA ILE A 332 1.80 -0.05 -11.83
C ILE A 332 2.41 0.24 -10.46
N HIS A 333 2.43 -0.75 -9.58
CA HIS A 333 3.17 -0.70 -8.32
C HIS A 333 4.59 -1.21 -8.55
N VAL A 334 5.58 -0.36 -8.28
CA VAL A 334 6.99 -0.62 -8.53
C VAL A 334 7.73 -0.70 -7.21
N LYS A 335 8.63 -1.69 -7.11
CA LYS A 335 9.59 -1.84 -6.03
C LYS A 335 11.00 -1.95 -6.61
N MET A 336 11.86 -1.00 -6.22
CA MET A 336 13.28 -1.00 -6.55
C MET A 336 14.06 -1.48 -5.33
N LEU A 337 14.66 -2.68 -5.41
CA LEU A 337 15.27 -3.32 -4.24
C LEU A 337 16.61 -2.68 -3.85
N GLU A 338 17.35 -2.17 -4.84
CA GLU A 338 18.71 -1.70 -4.66
C GLU A 338 18.83 -0.18 -4.80
N LYS A 339 19.80 0.40 -4.11
CA LYS A 339 20.19 1.79 -4.30
C LYS A 339 20.67 2.00 -5.74
N ASP A 340 20.33 3.16 -6.31
CA ASP A 340 20.69 3.55 -7.67
C ASP A 340 20.14 2.58 -8.73
N ALA A 341 19.14 1.75 -8.41
CA ALA A 341 18.36 1.01 -9.40
C ALA A 341 17.54 1.99 -10.25
N VAL A 342 17.39 1.68 -11.53
CA VAL A 342 16.65 2.51 -12.48
C VAL A 342 15.43 1.79 -13.02
N PHE A 343 14.26 2.39 -12.83
CA PHE A 343 13.02 1.95 -13.44
C PHE A 343 12.63 2.89 -14.58
N ARG A 344 12.19 2.30 -15.70
CA ARG A 344 11.71 3.05 -16.86
C ARG A 344 10.38 2.51 -17.35
N GLN A 345 9.45 3.41 -17.64
CA GLN A 345 8.11 3.07 -18.13
C GLN A 345 7.77 3.93 -19.35
N MET A 346 7.31 3.28 -20.42
CA MET A 346 6.72 3.97 -21.57
C MET A 346 5.21 4.09 -21.40
N ILE A 347 4.66 5.27 -21.65
CA ILE A 347 3.22 5.54 -21.67
C ILE A 347 2.84 6.31 -22.93
N PRO A 348 1.56 6.30 -23.36
CA PRO A 348 1.12 7.17 -24.43
C PRO A 348 1.36 8.66 -24.10
N GLY A 349 1.77 9.42 -25.11
CA GLY A 349 2.18 10.82 -24.98
C GLY A 349 1.08 11.79 -24.56
N ASP A 350 -0.16 11.47 -24.88
CA ASP A 350 -1.36 12.25 -24.58
C ASP A 350 -1.97 11.93 -23.20
N PHE A 351 -1.47 10.91 -22.49
CA PHE A 351 -2.02 10.55 -21.19
C PHE A 351 -1.62 11.56 -20.11
N THR A 352 -2.54 11.84 -19.20
CA THR A 352 -2.23 12.48 -17.92
C THR A 352 -1.51 11.45 -17.03
N ALA A 353 -0.42 11.84 -16.36
CA ALA A 353 0.39 10.91 -15.59
C ALA A 353 0.91 11.52 -14.28
N PHE A 354 1.03 10.68 -13.26
CA PHE A 354 1.63 11.03 -11.98
C PHE A 354 2.28 9.81 -11.32
N LEU A 355 3.11 10.07 -10.30
CA LEU A 355 3.68 9.08 -9.40
C LEU A 355 3.13 9.32 -8.00
N TYR A 356 2.99 8.27 -7.19
CA TYR A 356 2.81 8.39 -5.74
C TYR A 356 3.81 7.52 -5.00
N THR A 357 4.66 8.13 -4.19
CA THR A 357 5.70 7.44 -3.40
C THR A 357 5.13 6.95 -2.08
N LEU A 358 5.49 5.73 -1.67
CA LEU A 358 5.08 5.16 -0.39
C LEU A 358 6.07 5.53 0.73
N GLU A 359 5.73 5.15 1.95
CA GLU A 359 6.60 5.32 3.11
C GLU A 359 8.02 4.75 2.85
N GLY A 360 9.04 5.48 3.31
CA GLY A 360 10.44 5.06 3.17
C GLY A 360 11.07 5.26 1.79
N ALA A 361 10.27 5.51 0.75
CA ALA A 361 10.78 5.76 -0.59
C ALA A 361 11.57 7.07 -0.67
N GLU A 362 12.68 7.03 -1.40
CA GLU A 362 13.42 8.22 -1.80
C GLU A 362 13.96 8.00 -3.22
N ILE A 363 13.46 8.78 -4.16
CA ILE A 363 13.68 8.57 -5.60
C ILE A 363 14.06 9.88 -6.29
N ILE A 364 14.63 9.75 -7.48
CA ILE A 364 14.85 10.84 -8.43
C ILE A 364 13.99 10.60 -9.65
N VAL A 365 13.09 11.53 -9.94
CA VAL A 365 12.37 11.59 -11.21
C VAL A 365 13.25 12.35 -12.19
N LYS A 366 13.63 11.71 -13.29
CA LYS A 366 14.51 12.31 -14.30
C LYS A 366 13.82 13.51 -14.96
N GLY A 367 14.57 14.58 -15.20
CA GLY A 367 14.11 15.72 -15.99
C GLY A 367 13.86 15.38 -17.45
N ASP A 368 13.26 16.31 -18.20
CA ASP A 368 12.93 16.12 -19.63
C ASP A 368 14.13 16.31 -20.57
N GLY A 369 15.33 16.51 -20.01
CA GLY A 369 16.55 16.83 -20.76
C GLY A 369 16.63 18.29 -21.21
N SER A 370 15.61 19.12 -20.94
CA SER A 370 15.65 20.56 -21.16
C SER A 370 16.25 21.30 -19.96
N SER A 371 16.61 22.57 -20.15
CA SER A 371 17.06 23.43 -19.05
C SER A 371 15.93 23.86 -18.11
N LYS A 372 14.66 23.54 -18.43
CA LYS A 372 13.48 24.03 -17.70
C LYS A 372 12.99 23.05 -16.64
N ILE A 373 13.08 21.75 -16.91
CA ILE A 373 12.59 20.70 -16.01
C ILE A 373 13.74 19.73 -15.73
N GLY A 374 14.46 20.02 -14.65
CA GLY A 374 15.56 19.18 -14.18
C GLY A 374 15.10 17.98 -13.35
N ASP A 375 16.08 17.19 -12.91
CA ASP A 375 15.85 16.05 -12.02
C ASP A 375 15.22 16.51 -10.70
N LYS A 376 14.25 15.74 -10.19
CA LYS A 376 13.55 16.04 -8.95
C LYS A 376 13.72 14.92 -7.94
N VAL A 377 14.31 15.23 -6.79
CA VAL A 377 14.32 14.35 -5.61
C VAL A 377 12.95 14.38 -4.94
N VAL A 378 12.43 13.19 -4.63
CA VAL A 378 11.08 12.98 -4.10
C VAL A 378 11.16 11.99 -2.95
N GLN A 379 10.57 12.36 -1.81
CA GLN A 379 10.48 11.53 -0.61
C GLN A 379 9.14 10.76 -0.57
N GLY A 380 8.96 9.89 0.41
CA GLY A 380 7.72 9.15 0.62
C GLY A 380 6.48 10.03 0.81
N HIS A 381 5.31 9.44 0.58
CA HIS A 381 3.99 10.08 0.67
C HIS A 381 3.86 11.33 -0.21
N THR A 382 4.46 11.31 -1.40
CA THR A 382 4.46 12.47 -2.31
C THR A 382 3.87 12.09 -3.66
N THR A 383 2.90 12.87 -4.13
CA THR A 383 2.43 12.81 -5.51
C THR A 383 3.25 13.71 -6.40
N VAL A 384 3.76 13.17 -7.50
CA VAL A 384 4.53 13.89 -8.50
C VAL A 384 3.75 13.92 -9.79
N THR A 385 3.27 15.10 -10.19
CA THR A 385 2.65 15.28 -11.51
C THR A 385 3.72 15.33 -12.58
N LEU A 386 3.47 14.68 -13.72
CA LEU A 386 4.41 14.59 -14.83
C LEU A 386 3.93 15.42 -16.01
N GLN A 387 4.89 16.00 -16.74
CA GLN A 387 4.62 16.78 -17.94
C GLN A 387 3.81 16.00 -18.98
N SER A 388 2.83 16.64 -19.63
CA SER A 388 2.19 16.13 -20.86
C SER A 388 3.12 16.35 -22.06
N ASN A 389 3.25 15.36 -22.95
CA ASN A 389 4.07 15.38 -24.18
C ASN A 389 5.25 16.40 -24.21
N PRO A 390 6.48 15.96 -23.85
CA PRO A 390 7.65 16.84 -23.88
C PRO A 390 7.87 17.45 -25.27
N GLY A 391 7.96 18.78 -25.36
CA GLY A 391 8.14 19.49 -26.63
C GLY A 391 6.88 20.06 -27.29
N ALA A 392 5.68 19.74 -26.79
CA ALA A 392 4.52 20.59 -27.04
C ALA A 392 4.71 21.88 -26.22
N GLY A 393 4.99 23.02 -26.87
CA GLY A 393 5.35 24.29 -26.24
C GLY A 393 4.26 24.98 -25.42
N GLY A 394 3.46 24.24 -24.64
CA GLY A 394 2.47 24.75 -23.70
C GLY A 394 3.00 24.71 -22.27
N SER A 395 3.29 25.88 -21.70
CA SER A 395 3.56 26.05 -20.28
C SER A 395 2.38 25.49 -19.46
N ALA A 396 2.61 24.40 -18.74
CA ALA A 396 1.77 24.04 -17.60
C ALA A 396 2.11 25.00 -16.45
N SER A 397 1.53 26.20 -16.51
CA SER A 397 1.40 27.06 -15.34
C SER A 397 0.02 26.82 -14.74
N GLY A 398 0.00 26.54 -13.44
CA GLY A 398 -1.23 26.31 -12.69
C GLY A 398 -2.18 27.50 -12.77
N GLY A 399 -3.48 27.19 -12.77
CA GLY A 399 -4.55 28.10 -12.40
C GLY A 399 -4.87 29.21 -13.41
N GLY A 400 -5.88 29.00 -14.25
CA GLY A 400 -6.64 30.11 -14.83
C GLY A 400 -7.11 29.93 -16.27
N ASN A 401 -8.43 29.77 -16.40
CA ASN A 401 -9.26 30.03 -17.57
C ASN A 401 -9.23 29.09 -18.79
N LEU A 402 -10.38 28.42 -18.95
CA LEU A 402 -11.03 28.01 -20.19
C LEU A 402 -10.73 28.99 -21.34
N LYS A 403 -9.82 28.65 -22.25
CA LYS A 403 -9.83 29.14 -23.66
C LYS A 403 -8.84 28.44 -24.59
N ALA A 404 -7.83 27.73 -24.08
CA ALA A 404 -6.86 27.01 -24.93
C ALA A 404 -7.35 25.65 -25.48
N ALA A 405 -8.44 25.08 -24.93
CA ALA A 405 -8.97 23.78 -25.36
C ALA A 405 -9.75 23.80 -26.69
N LYS A 406 -9.91 24.96 -27.35
CA LYS A 406 -10.75 25.08 -28.55
C LYS A 406 -10.06 24.82 -29.89
N ASN A 407 -8.73 24.69 -29.95
CA ASN A 407 -8.01 24.61 -31.23
C ASN A 407 -7.42 23.24 -31.59
N LEU A 408 -7.71 22.17 -30.83
CA LEU A 408 -7.26 20.81 -31.16
C LEU A 408 -8.40 19.84 -31.54
N MET A 409 -9.66 20.31 -31.58
CA MET A 409 -10.81 19.50 -31.98
C MET A 409 -11.20 19.74 -33.44
N THR A 410 -10.42 19.24 -34.39
CA THR A 410 -10.94 18.87 -35.71
C THR A 410 -10.03 17.83 -36.33
N GLN A 411 -10.37 16.56 -36.11
CA GLN A 411 -9.99 15.34 -36.86
C GLN A 411 -9.71 14.17 -35.90
N ALA A 412 -10.76 13.58 -35.35
CA ALA A 412 -10.76 12.18 -34.91
C ALA A 412 -12.21 11.72 -34.77
N SER A 413 -12.94 11.70 -35.88
CA SER A 413 -14.25 11.06 -35.96
C SER A 413 -14.04 9.64 -36.48
N ASN A 414 -14.65 8.68 -35.77
CA ASN A 414 -14.83 7.28 -36.12
C ASN A 414 -13.59 6.38 -36.08
N LYS A 415 -13.47 5.60 -34.99
CA LYS A 415 -13.43 4.13 -35.03
C LYS A 415 -13.70 3.55 -33.64
N ASN A 416 -14.75 2.74 -33.54
CA ASN A 416 -14.98 1.80 -32.44
C ASN A 416 -13.85 0.76 -32.43
N ALA A 417 -13.26 0.52 -31.27
CA ALA A 417 -12.62 -0.76 -30.94
C ALA A 417 -12.57 -0.92 -29.43
N ASP A 418 -13.30 -1.93 -28.97
CA ASP A 418 -13.22 -2.60 -27.69
C ASP A 418 -11.95 -3.48 -27.72
N ALA A 419 -10.95 -3.16 -26.92
CA ALA A 419 -9.78 -3.99 -26.62
C ALA A 419 -8.97 -3.33 -25.49
N GLY A 420 -8.55 -4.13 -24.51
CA GLY A 420 -7.72 -3.69 -23.37
C GLY A 420 -6.50 -2.89 -23.81
N ALA A 421 -6.01 -2.03 -22.93
CA ALA A 421 -5.01 -0.96 -23.11
C ALA A 421 -3.69 -1.39 -23.81
N THR A 422 -3.81 -1.82 -25.05
CA THR A 422 -2.78 -2.00 -26.05
C THR A 422 -3.02 -0.86 -27.01
N GLY A 423 -2.28 0.23 -26.82
CA GLY A 423 -2.40 1.43 -27.65
C GLY A 423 -2.38 1.05 -29.13
N SER A 424 -3.30 1.65 -29.91
CA SER A 424 -3.28 1.52 -31.36
C SER A 424 -1.88 1.88 -31.88
N SER A 425 -1.42 1.18 -32.91
CA SER A 425 -0.06 1.17 -33.44
C SER A 425 0.43 2.48 -34.09
N GLY A 426 -0.01 3.64 -33.61
CA GLY A 426 0.38 4.97 -34.09
C GLY A 426 0.42 6.09 -33.03
N GLU A 427 0.19 5.81 -31.75
CA GLU A 427 0.31 6.82 -30.68
C GLU A 427 1.77 6.98 -30.23
N GLU A 428 2.32 8.20 -30.31
CA GLU A 428 3.68 8.52 -29.81
C GLU A 428 3.78 8.14 -28.33
N LYS A 429 4.71 7.26 -27.99
CA LYS A 429 5.01 6.91 -26.60
C LYS A 429 6.13 7.77 -26.06
N VAL A 430 6.06 8.08 -24.78
CA VAL A 430 7.05 8.88 -24.07
C VAL A 430 7.45 8.17 -22.78
N GLY A 431 8.67 8.45 -22.33
CA GLY A 431 9.32 7.78 -21.23
C GLY A 431 9.13 8.46 -19.89
N ILE A 432 9.10 7.66 -18.83
CA ILE A 432 9.29 8.08 -17.43
C ILE A 432 10.51 7.31 -16.94
N GLU A 433 11.50 8.02 -16.38
CA GLU A 433 12.70 7.42 -15.80
C GLU A 433 12.82 7.82 -14.33
N ILE A 434 13.03 6.81 -13.48
CA ILE A 434 13.09 6.96 -12.02
C ILE A 434 14.31 6.22 -11.51
N ARG A 435 15.10 6.86 -10.67
CA ARG A 435 16.25 6.25 -9.99
C ARG A 435 16.02 6.20 -8.49
N ALA A 436 16.34 5.07 -7.87
CA ALA A 436 16.29 4.92 -6.41
C ALA A 436 17.46 5.66 -5.75
N ILE A 437 17.20 6.49 -4.74
CA ILE A 437 18.23 6.99 -3.82
C ILE A 437 18.44 5.99 -2.68
N ARG A 438 17.34 5.39 -2.20
CA ARG A 438 17.35 4.37 -1.14
C ARG A 438 16.90 3.01 -1.68
N PRO A 439 17.48 1.90 -1.18
CA PRO A 439 16.98 0.56 -1.47
C PRO A 439 15.55 0.41 -0.97
N GLU A 440 14.85 -0.62 -1.46
CA GLU A 440 13.46 -0.93 -1.11
C GLU A 440 12.47 0.23 -1.37
N SER A 441 12.80 1.13 -2.31
CA SER A 441 11.92 2.25 -2.67
C SER A 441 10.68 1.76 -3.42
N GLN A 442 9.50 2.06 -2.87
CA GLN A 442 8.20 1.68 -3.44
C GLN A 442 7.40 2.91 -3.87
N PHE A 443 6.75 2.83 -5.03
CA PHE A 443 5.89 3.87 -5.56
C PHE A 443 4.93 3.29 -6.60
N VAL A 444 3.84 3.99 -6.87
CA VAL A 444 2.94 3.67 -7.99
C VAL A 444 3.16 4.66 -9.13
N VAL A 445 3.13 4.14 -10.36
CA VAL A 445 3.04 4.91 -11.60
C VAL A 445 1.63 4.82 -12.13
N VAL A 446 1.00 5.97 -12.34
CA VAL A 446 -0.38 6.04 -12.81
C VAL A 446 -0.44 6.94 -14.04
N ALA A 447 -1.11 6.48 -15.09
CA ALA A 447 -1.36 7.28 -16.27
C ALA A 447 -2.70 6.92 -16.89
N ALA A 448 -3.45 7.89 -17.40
CA ALA A 448 -4.72 7.61 -18.07
C ALA A 448 -5.03 8.65 -19.14
N ARG A 449 -5.82 8.25 -20.13
CA ARG A 449 -6.30 9.18 -21.15
C ARG A 449 -7.22 10.22 -20.51
N PRO A 450 -6.92 11.54 -20.63
CA PRO A 450 -7.83 12.57 -20.15
C PRO A 450 -9.16 12.49 -20.89
N ILE A 451 -10.26 12.77 -20.20
CA ILE A 451 -11.61 12.71 -20.80
C ILE A 451 -11.94 14.01 -21.53
N GLY A 452 -11.47 15.16 -21.02
CA GLY A 452 -11.71 16.46 -21.65
C GLY A 452 -13.16 16.96 -21.53
N GLU A 453 -13.93 16.42 -20.58
CA GLU A 453 -15.31 16.84 -20.29
C GLU A 453 -15.38 17.61 -18.96
N PRO A 454 -16.41 18.44 -18.74
CA PRO A 454 -16.59 19.12 -17.46
C PRO A 454 -16.71 18.12 -16.29
N ILE A 455 -15.99 18.39 -15.21
CA ILE A 455 -16.08 17.64 -13.95
C ILE A 455 -16.82 18.51 -12.94
N VAL A 456 -18.04 18.12 -12.58
CA VAL A 456 -18.80 18.71 -11.49
C VAL A 456 -18.94 17.67 -10.40
N GLN A 457 -18.27 17.89 -9.27
CA GLN A 457 -18.25 16.97 -8.14
C GLN A 457 -18.92 17.60 -6.92
N TYR A 458 -19.78 16.83 -6.26
CA TYR A 458 -20.31 17.17 -4.95
C TYR A 458 -20.35 15.90 -4.10
N GLY A 459 -19.39 15.78 -3.18
CA GLY A 459 -19.19 14.58 -2.36
C GLY A 459 -19.04 13.31 -3.22
N PRO A 460 -19.91 12.30 -3.05
CA PRO A 460 -19.83 11.01 -3.77
C PRO A 460 -20.35 11.03 -5.21
N PHE A 461 -20.84 12.17 -5.71
CA PHE A 461 -21.42 12.27 -7.04
C PHE A 461 -20.56 13.12 -7.94
N VAL A 462 -20.20 12.56 -9.10
CA VAL A 462 -19.36 13.23 -10.10
C VAL A 462 -20.03 13.16 -11.46
N MET A 463 -20.57 14.30 -11.91
CA MET A 463 -21.33 14.43 -13.16
C MET A 463 -20.72 15.51 -14.07
N THR A 464 -21.37 15.81 -15.20
CA THR A 464 -20.90 16.83 -16.17
C THR A 464 -21.58 18.19 -16.01
N SER A 465 -22.60 18.30 -15.17
CA SER A 465 -23.29 19.58 -14.89
C SER A 465 -23.88 19.64 -13.48
N GLN A 466 -24.15 20.86 -13.00
CA GLN A 466 -24.82 21.08 -11.71
C GLN A 466 -26.24 20.48 -11.69
N ALA A 467 -26.96 20.52 -12.81
CA ALA A 467 -28.29 19.94 -12.92
C ALA A 467 -28.26 18.41 -12.77
N GLU A 468 -27.26 17.75 -13.33
CA GLU A 468 -27.05 16.30 -13.16
C GLU A 468 -26.68 15.95 -11.71
N ILE A 469 -25.90 16.79 -11.03
CA ILE A 469 -25.63 16.61 -9.59
C ILE A 469 -26.91 16.73 -8.77
N GLN A 470 -27.72 17.75 -9.01
CA GLN A 470 -29.01 17.90 -8.33
C GLN A 470 -29.94 16.70 -8.60
N GLN A 471 -29.92 16.16 -9.83
CA GLN A 471 -30.67 14.94 -10.15
C GLN A 471 -30.11 13.72 -9.41
N ALA A 472 -28.79 13.56 -9.30
CA ALA A 472 -28.18 12.47 -8.55
C ALA A 472 -28.62 12.45 -7.08
N PHE A 473 -28.68 13.62 -6.43
CA PHE A 473 -29.22 13.73 -5.08
C PHE A 473 -30.69 13.35 -4.98
N ARG A 474 -31.54 13.81 -5.92
CA ARG A 474 -32.96 13.43 -5.96
C ARG A 474 -33.12 11.92 -6.14
N ASP A 475 -32.38 11.34 -7.07
CA ASP A 475 -32.42 9.91 -7.36
C ASP A 475 -32.00 9.08 -6.14
N TYR A 476 -30.93 9.48 -5.44
CA TYR A 476 -30.49 8.84 -4.21
C TYR A 476 -31.55 8.94 -3.09
N GLN A 477 -32.11 10.12 -2.86
CA GLN A 477 -33.13 10.35 -1.83
C GLN A 477 -34.43 9.59 -2.10
N MET A 478 -34.85 9.52 -3.37
CA MET A 478 -36.07 8.83 -3.78
C MET A 478 -35.85 7.33 -4.04
N GLY A 479 -34.60 6.86 -4.05
CA GLY A 479 -34.26 5.48 -4.37
C GLY A 479 -34.61 5.08 -5.80
N THR A 480 -34.23 5.90 -6.78
CA THR A 480 -34.57 5.71 -8.21
C THR A 480 -33.34 5.80 -9.12
N HIS A 481 -33.50 5.38 -10.38
CA HIS A 481 -32.51 5.53 -11.46
C HIS A 481 -31.11 5.00 -11.11
N GLY A 482 -31.02 3.84 -10.47
CA GLY A 482 -29.77 3.20 -10.05
C GLY A 482 -29.67 2.98 -8.54
N PHE A 483 -30.42 3.76 -7.75
CA PHE A 483 -30.47 3.66 -6.28
C PHE A 483 -31.72 2.95 -5.75
N GLU A 484 -32.35 2.08 -6.54
CA GLU A 484 -33.50 1.29 -6.10
C GLU A 484 -33.14 0.49 -4.83
N GLY A 485 -33.92 0.66 -3.77
CA GLY A 485 -33.70 -0.01 -2.48
C GLY A 485 -32.58 0.58 -1.61
N ALA A 486 -31.86 1.62 -2.07
CA ALA A 486 -30.69 2.17 -1.38
C ALA A 486 -30.99 2.66 0.05
N GLN A 487 -32.18 3.20 0.29
CA GLN A 487 -32.58 3.74 1.60
C GLN A 487 -32.90 2.64 2.62
N GLN A 488 -33.30 1.45 2.17
CA GLN A 488 -33.57 0.31 3.04
C GLN A 488 -32.38 -0.65 3.15
N TRP A 489 -31.43 -0.54 2.23
CA TRP A 489 -30.23 -1.36 2.23
C TRP A 489 -29.32 -0.98 3.40
N SER A 490 -28.79 -1.99 4.07
CA SER A 490 -27.79 -1.83 5.10
C SER A 490 -26.78 -2.95 5.01
N SER A 491 -25.49 -2.60 4.94
CA SER A 491 -24.43 -3.60 4.93
C SER A 491 -24.35 -4.34 6.28
N LYS A 492 -24.00 -5.63 6.21
CA LYS A 492 -23.59 -6.45 7.35
C LYS A 492 -22.25 -5.99 7.93
N ASN A 493 -21.41 -5.32 7.14
CA ASN A 493 -20.12 -4.78 7.61
C ASN A 493 -20.29 -3.73 8.72
N LYS A 494 -21.44 -3.04 8.78
CA LYS A 494 -21.76 -2.17 9.92
C LYS A 494 -21.68 -2.88 11.28
N GLN A 495 -21.99 -4.17 11.33
CA GLN A 495 -21.93 -4.95 12.57
C GLN A 495 -20.48 -5.15 13.04
N ARG A 496 -19.50 -5.17 12.12
CA ARG A 496 -18.07 -5.34 12.43
C ARG A 496 -17.48 -4.11 13.12
N MET A 497 -17.97 -2.93 12.78
CA MET A 497 -17.53 -1.63 13.32
C MET A 497 -17.96 -1.43 14.79
N GLY A 498 -18.89 -2.24 15.31
CA GLY A 498 -19.42 -2.10 16.67
C GLY A 498 -20.27 -0.83 16.88
N ARG A 499 -20.82 -0.66 18.10
CA ARG A 499 -21.74 0.45 18.43
C ARG A 499 -21.10 1.85 18.45
N GLY A 500 -19.77 1.94 18.42
CA GLY A 500 -19.01 3.21 18.51
C GLY A 500 -18.41 3.70 17.20
N GLY A 501 -18.69 3.03 16.08
CA GLY A 501 -18.19 3.39 14.75
C GLY A 501 -19.15 4.25 13.93
N PHE A 502 -20.03 5.02 14.57
CA PHE A 502 -20.98 5.94 13.92
C PHE A 502 -20.94 7.32 14.55
#